data_AF-A0A938K3V4-F1
#
_entry.id   AF-A0A938K3V4-F1
#
_cell.length_a   1.000
_cell.length_b   1.000
_cell.length_c   1.000
_cell.angle_alpha   90.00
_cell.angle_beta   90.00
_cell.angle_gamma   90.00
#
_symmetry.space_group_name_H-M   'P 1'
#
loop_
_entity.id
_entity.type
_entity.pdbx_description
1 polymer ?
#
loop_
_entity_poly.entity_id
_entity_poly.type
_entity_poly.pdbx_seq_one_letter_code
_entity_poly.pdbx_strand_id
1 'polypeptide(L)'
;MRRLLEEVSFRHPDRARADVERVGEGVAPRTLAVVENLLASVPDPDEALHCLERFRQANPAAFDRISASPAALRHLITTFAYSRFLAEAVSKNPEWLLATTESGLLHRTRSAEEYEADLVAHLGGDATSVPSAAALARFRRQQLLRILLRDVLGLASLADVTGELSNLADAILDVAYRRIREALARRHGDAAGCGFAVLALGKLGGKELNYSSDIDLMFVYSANGQTAGREPVSYKEFFKKLANSYTELLSTYTADGLCYRVDLRLRPDGKNGEVCISLEGARSYYATRARDWELQMLIKARISAGDRAPGQELLDSVEPRIYSSTLDFRALEAVSETRERINEKLARRRGAQAGLDIKLAPGGIRDIEFLVQCLQRLHGGRERWLRHGGTQLALERLRDKLLLSGPEHSRLLTAYQFLRNLEHRLQFYDDRQTHTLPEDLEELDVLARKMPLGLAGGLPSADSLKRELDAHLAHVRELYDRVIHANNPLYYGAPVEGHPESHPEGAPGGIPEGAAPAGGNALPGTAPPADRPAVAASNLTRYLDQRAPRLAAQLARAPLGRGAARAGRLEHFLEKMLAAPELLARLDFEPPLVD
;
A
#
# COMPACT_ATOMS: atom_id res chain seq x y z
N MET A 1 -0.15 -7.82 -44.86
CA MET A 1 0.26 -8.38 -43.55
C MET A 1 1.50 -9.28 -43.60
N ARG A 2 2.04 -9.66 -44.78
CA ARG A 2 3.31 -10.42 -44.84
C ARG A 2 4.49 -9.69 -44.18
N ARG A 3 4.53 -8.36 -44.32
CA ARG A 3 5.53 -7.49 -43.69
C ARG A 3 5.60 -7.68 -42.17
N LEU A 4 4.45 -7.82 -41.49
CA LEU A 4 4.40 -8.07 -40.05
C LEU A 4 5.15 -9.36 -39.65
N LEU A 5 5.01 -10.43 -40.44
CA LEU A 5 5.70 -11.71 -40.19
C LEU A 5 7.21 -11.63 -40.45
N GLU A 6 7.67 -10.63 -41.20
CA GLU A 6 9.10 -10.38 -41.46
C GLU A 6 9.72 -9.46 -40.40
N GLU A 7 8.95 -8.49 -39.89
CA GLU A 7 9.42 -7.48 -38.92
C GLU A 7 9.33 -7.95 -37.46
N VAL A 8 8.40 -8.85 -37.15
CA VAL A 8 8.14 -9.30 -35.77
C VAL A 8 8.49 -10.77 -35.60
N SER A 9 9.28 -11.08 -34.58
CA SER A 9 9.53 -12.45 -34.15
C SER A 9 8.40 -12.94 -33.25
N PHE A 10 7.47 -13.71 -33.81
CA PHE A 10 6.37 -14.33 -33.07
C PHE A 10 6.83 -15.58 -32.32
N ARG A 11 6.37 -15.75 -31.08
CA ARG A 11 6.58 -16.98 -30.27
C ARG A 11 5.89 -18.19 -30.89
N HIS A 12 4.75 -17.98 -31.54
CA HIS A 12 3.99 -19.04 -32.21
C HIS A 12 3.83 -18.74 -33.71
N PRO A 13 4.88 -18.94 -34.53
CA PRO A 13 4.91 -18.48 -35.92
C PRO A 13 3.83 -19.12 -36.80
N ASP A 14 3.51 -20.40 -36.62
CA ASP A 14 2.47 -21.07 -37.41
C ASP A 14 1.07 -20.56 -37.06
N ARG A 15 0.80 -20.28 -35.77
CA ARG A 15 -0.43 -19.63 -35.33
C ARG A 15 -0.52 -18.20 -35.86
N ALA A 16 0.57 -17.45 -35.78
CA ALA A 16 0.64 -16.08 -36.27
C ALA A 16 0.37 -16.00 -37.79
N ARG A 17 0.92 -16.92 -38.59
CA ARG A 17 0.61 -16.99 -40.03
C ARG A 17 -0.87 -17.21 -40.28
N ALA A 18 -1.48 -18.17 -39.59
CA ALA A 18 -2.90 -18.48 -39.72
C ALA A 18 -3.80 -17.32 -39.27
N ASP A 19 -3.47 -16.67 -38.16
CA ASP A 19 -4.22 -15.52 -37.64
C ASP A 19 -4.06 -14.29 -38.56
N VAL A 20 -2.87 -14.06 -39.13
CA VAL A 20 -2.63 -13.00 -40.13
C VAL A 20 -3.49 -13.19 -41.38
N GLU A 21 -3.59 -14.42 -41.90
CA GLU A 21 -4.44 -14.72 -43.06
C GLU A 21 -5.91 -14.40 -42.75
N ARG A 22 -6.43 -14.91 -41.63
CA ARG A 22 -7.81 -14.70 -41.20
C ARG A 22 -8.14 -13.24 -40.88
N VAL A 23 -7.24 -12.51 -40.22
CA VAL A 23 -7.40 -11.06 -39.97
C VAL A 23 -7.31 -10.27 -41.27
N GLY A 24 -6.54 -10.73 -42.26
CA GLY A 24 -6.37 -10.09 -43.57
C GLY A 24 -7.60 -10.15 -44.48
N GLU A 25 -8.34 -11.26 -44.45
CA GLU A 25 -9.44 -11.53 -45.39
C GLU A 25 -10.50 -10.42 -45.37
N GLY A 26 -10.81 -9.78 -46.51
CA GLY A 26 -11.92 -8.83 -46.60
C GLY A 26 -11.72 -7.47 -45.90
N VAL A 27 -10.52 -7.18 -45.37
CA VAL A 27 -10.21 -5.87 -44.76
C VAL A 27 -9.53 -4.97 -45.78
N ALA A 28 -9.89 -3.68 -45.80
CA ALA A 28 -9.31 -2.71 -46.72
C ALA A 28 -7.78 -2.59 -46.55
N PRO A 29 -6.99 -2.46 -47.63
CA PRO A 29 -5.52 -2.41 -47.55
C PRO A 29 -4.97 -1.30 -46.63
N ARG A 30 -5.65 -0.15 -46.57
CA ARG A 30 -5.26 0.96 -45.67
C ARG A 30 -5.41 0.58 -44.20
N THR A 31 -6.53 -0.05 -43.84
CA THR A 31 -6.79 -0.53 -42.47
C THR A 31 -5.80 -1.62 -42.09
N LEU A 32 -5.48 -2.54 -43.01
CA LEU A 32 -4.46 -3.57 -42.78
C LEU A 32 -3.09 -2.97 -42.49
N ALA A 33 -2.66 -1.96 -43.25
CA ALA A 33 -1.39 -1.28 -42.97
C ALA A 33 -1.36 -0.65 -41.57
N VAL A 34 -2.48 -0.11 -41.09
CA VAL A 34 -2.60 0.41 -39.71
C VAL A 34 -2.53 -0.72 -38.68
N VAL A 35 -3.25 -1.83 -38.90
CA VAL A 35 -3.21 -3.01 -38.02
C VAL A 35 -1.78 -3.57 -37.92
N GLU A 36 -1.08 -3.70 -39.05
CA GLU A 36 0.32 -4.17 -39.09
C GLU A 36 1.23 -3.27 -38.25
N ASN A 37 1.18 -1.96 -38.46
CA ASN A 37 2.00 -1.01 -37.71
C ASN A 37 1.69 -1.04 -36.20
N LEU A 38 0.40 -1.15 -35.84
CA LEU A 38 -0.01 -1.21 -34.44
C LEU A 38 0.45 -2.51 -33.78
N LEU A 39 0.26 -3.66 -34.43
CA LEU A 39 0.72 -4.96 -33.93
C LEU A 39 2.24 -5.00 -33.77
N ALA A 40 3.00 -4.43 -34.70
CA ALA A 40 4.46 -4.35 -34.59
C ALA A 40 4.94 -3.45 -33.44
N SER A 41 4.10 -2.53 -32.96
CA SER A 41 4.45 -1.55 -31.91
C SER A 41 4.09 -1.97 -30.49
N VAL A 42 3.27 -3.02 -30.31
CA VAL A 42 2.82 -3.46 -28.97
C VAL A 42 3.78 -4.46 -28.33
N PRO A 43 3.81 -4.57 -26.99
CA PRO A 43 4.77 -5.43 -26.31
C PRO A 43 4.51 -6.94 -26.46
N ASP A 44 3.28 -7.32 -26.79
CA ASP A 44 2.87 -8.70 -27.02
C ASP A 44 2.08 -8.84 -28.34
N PRO A 45 2.77 -8.88 -29.49
CA PRO A 45 2.12 -9.01 -30.79
C PRO A 45 1.44 -10.37 -30.98
N ASP A 46 1.98 -11.45 -30.40
CA ASP A 46 1.40 -12.79 -30.46
C ASP A 46 -0.01 -12.82 -29.85
N GLU A 47 -0.16 -12.31 -28.62
CA GLU A 47 -1.44 -12.30 -27.92
C GLU A 47 -2.40 -11.27 -28.52
N ALA A 48 -1.88 -10.10 -28.92
CA ALA A 48 -2.69 -9.07 -29.55
C ALA A 48 -3.30 -9.52 -30.89
N LEU A 49 -2.52 -10.17 -31.75
CA LEU A 49 -2.98 -10.72 -33.02
C LEU A 49 -4.02 -11.83 -32.79
N HIS A 50 -3.73 -12.73 -31.86
CA HIS A 50 -4.64 -13.83 -31.55
C HIS A 50 -6.00 -13.33 -31.02
N CYS A 51 -5.99 -12.36 -30.10
CA CYS A 51 -7.21 -11.74 -29.61
C CYS A 51 -7.95 -10.96 -30.70
N LEU A 52 -7.23 -10.27 -31.59
CA LEU A 52 -7.82 -9.50 -32.69
C LEU A 52 -8.57 -10.39 -33.67
N GLU A 53 -7.96 -11.53 -34.03
CA GLU A 53 -8.57 -12.54 -34.88
C GLU A 53 -9.88 -13.05 -34.28
N ARG A 54 -9.84 -13.47 -33.00
CA ARG A 54 -11.01 -14.01 -32.31
C ARG A 54 -12.10 -12.97 -32.12
N PHE A 55 -11.71 -11.74 -31.79
CA PHE A 55 -12.63 -10.62 -31.66
C PHE A 55 -13.37 -10.37 -32.97
N ARG A 56 -12.64 -10.36 -34.09
CA ARG A 56 -13.22 -10.12 -35.41
C ARG A 56 -14.21 -11.22 -35.81
N GLN A 57 -13.90 -12.48 -35.53
CA GLN A 57 -14.81 -13.60 -35.79
C GLN A 57 -16.08 -13.51 -34.95
N ALA A 58 -15.95 -13.20 -33.67
CA ALA A 58 -17.08 -13.12 -32.74
C ALA A 58 -17.92 -11.86 -32.95
N ASN A 59 -17.30 -10.74 -33.36
CA ASN A 59 -17.93 -9.42 -33.41
C ASN A 59 -17.60 -8.66 -34.72
N PRO A 60 -17.94 -9.18 -35.91
CA PRO A 60 -17.56 -8.57 -37.18
C PRO A 60 -18.06 -7.13 -37.33
N ALA A 61 -19.33 -6.85 -36.99
CA ALA A 61 -19.89 -5.50 -37.07
C ALA A 61 -19.28 -4.52 -36.04
N ALA A 62 -18.77 -5.01 -34.91
CA ALA A 62 -18.06 -4.15 -33.96
C ALA A 62 -16.64 -3.87 -34.45
N PHE A 63 -15.97 -4.87 -35.04
CA PHE A 63 -14.68 -4.70 -35.68
C PHE A 63 -14.75 -3.66 -36.81
N ASP A 64 -15.77 -3.68 -37.66
CA ASP A 64 -15.93 -2.69 -38.73
C ASP A 64 -16.05 -1.26 -38.17
N ARG A 65 -16.85 -1.07 -37.11
CA ARG A 65 -16.97 0.24 -36.44
C ARG A 65 -15.66 0.69 -35.78
N ILE A 66 -14.97 -0.20 -35.09
CA ILE A 66 -13.70 0.11 -34.40
C ILE A 66 -12.60 0.40 -35.42
N SER A 67 -12.51 -0.39 -36.48
CA SER A 67 -11.47 -0.25 -37.52
C SER A 67 -11.64 1.00 -38.38
N ALA A 68 -12.84 1.60 -38.40
CA ALA A 68 -13.07 2.92 -39.00
C ALA A 68 -12.43 4.07 -38.20
N SER A 69 -12.08 3.86 -36.92
CA SER A 69 -11.44 4.86 -36.06
C SER A 69 -10.01 4.42 -35.69
N PRO A 70 -8.96 5.11 -36.18
CA PRO A 70 -7.57 4.77 -35.84
C PRO A 70 -7.31 4.77 -34.32
N ALA A 71 -7.96 5.67 -33.58
CA ALA A 71 -7.85 5.72 -32.12
C ALA A 71 -8.50 4.50 -31.46
N ALA A 72 -9.71 4.13 -31.86
CA ALA A 72 -10.39 2.96 -31.29
C ALA A 72 -9.63 1.67 -31.63
N LEU A 73 -9.11 1.53 -32.85
CA LEU A 73 -8.30 0.39 -33.26
C LEU A 73 -6.99 0.30 -32.45
N ARG A 74 -6.32 1.43 -32.22
CA ARG A 74 -5.14 1.50 -31.33
C ARG A 74 -5.50 1.06 -29.92
N HIS A 75 -6.60 1.54 -29.36
CA HIS A 75 -7.04 1.13 -28.03
C HIS A 75 -7.37 -0.37 -27.96
N LEU A 76 -8.05 -0.92 -28.97
CA LEU A 76 -8.36 -2.36 -29.04
C LEU A 76 -7.09 -3.22 -28.99
N ILE A 77 -6.14 -2.96 -29.90
CA ILE A 77 -4.89 -3.71 -30.02
C ILE A 77 -4.04 -3.53 -28.76
N THR A 78 -4.03 -2.33 -28.17
CA THR A 78 -3.35 -2.05 -26.91
C THR A 78 -3.95 -2.86 -25.76
N THR A 79 -5.29 -2.88 -25.61
CA THR A 79 -5.95 -3.70 -24.57
C THR A 79 -5.58 -5.17 -24.72
N PHE A 80 -5.60 -5.70 -25.94
CA PHE A 80 -5.27 -7.10 -26.22
C PHE A 80 -3.81 -7.45 -25.92
N ALA A 81 -2.87 -6.54 -26.17
CA ALA A 81 -1.46 -6.76 -25.85
C ALA A 81 -1.18 -6.74 -24.35
N TYR A 82 -1.90 -5.93 -23.57
CA TYR A 82 -1.58 -5.70 -22.16
C TYR A 82 -2.36 -6.57 -21.18
N SER A 83 -3.64 -6.83 -21.45
CA SER A 83 -4.56 -7.41 -20.46
C SER A 83 -5.50 -8.43 -21.09
N ARG A 84 -5.31 -9.72 -20.75
CA ARG A 84 -6.19 -10.80 -21.18
C ARG A 84 -7.58 -10.65 -20.56
N PHE A 85 -7.66 -10.28 -19.27
CA PHE A 85 -8.97 -10.12 -18.63
C PHE A 85 -9.78 -8.96 -19.23
N LEU A 86 -9.16 -7.85 -19.65
CA LEU A 86 -9.88 -6.77 -20.33
C LEU A 86 -10.12 -7.07 -21.81
N ALA A 87 -9.27 -7.87 -22.45
CA ALA A 87 -9.53 -8.40 -23.80
C ALA A 87 -10.83 -9.20 -23.85
N GLU A 88 -11.05 -10.08 -22.87
CA GLU A 88 -12.33 -10.80 -22.73
C GLU A 88 -13.51 -9.85 -22.47
N ALA A 89 -13.30 -8.82 -21.66
CA ALA A 89 -14.33 -7.85 -21.31
C ALA A 89 -14.82 -7.07 -22.53
N VAL A 90 -13.88 -6.55 -23.32
CA VAL A 90 -14.12 -5.81 -24.57
C VAL A 90 -14.69 -6.73 -25.63
N SER A 91 -14.28 -7.99 -25.68
CA SER A 91 -14.84 -8.97 -26.62
C SER A 91 -16.31 -9.28 -26.35
N LYS A 92 -16.73 -9.26 -25.08
CA LYS A 92 -18.14 -9.41 -24.68
C LYS A 92 -18.94 -8.12 -24.78
N ASN A 93 -18.29 -6.97 -24.61
CA ASN A 93 -18.91 -5.65 -24.58
C ASN A 93 -18.11 -4.64 -25.43
N PRO A 94 -18.12 -4.75 -26.77
CA PRO A 94 -17.32 -3.88 -27.64
C PRO A 94 -17.63 -2.39 -27.50
N GLU A 95 -18.85 -2.05 -27.06
CA GLU A 95 -19.30 -0.69 -26.84
C GLU A 95 -18.52 0.03 -25.73
N TRP A 96 -17.93 -0.70 -24.77
CA TRP A 96 -17.12 -0.09 -23.71
C TRP A 96 -15.88 0.59 -24.27
N LEU A 97 -15.25 -0.02 -25.27
CA LEU A 97 -14.06 0.53 -25.92
C LEU A 97 -14.40 1.78 -26.73
N LEU A 98 -15.49 1.74 -27.50
CA LEU A 98 -15.96 2.87 -28.30
C LEU A 98 -16.32 4.05 -27.39
N ALA A 99 -17.14 3.81 -26.37
CA ALA A 99 -17.52 4.83 -25.39
C ALA A 99 -16.29 5.43 -24.69
N THR A 100 -15.32 4.60 -24.31
CA THR A 100 -14.07 5.06 -23.70
C THR A 100 -13.28 5.98 -24.65
N THR A 101 -13.18 5.59 -25.93
CA THR A 101 -12.45 6.33 -26.95
C THR A 101 -13.12 7.67 -27.28
N GLU A 102 -14.44 7.69 -27.37
CA GLU A 102 -15.23 8.86 -27.76
C GLU A 102 -15.47 9.84 -26.59
N SER A 103 -15.31 9.39 -25.35
CA SER A 103 -15.58 10.21 -24.15
C SER A 103 -14.71 11.47 -24.01
N GLY A 104 -13.53 11.50 -24.63
CA GLY A 104 -12.53 12.54 -24.40
C GLY A 104 -11.91 12.54 -22.99
N LEU A 105 -12.24 11.54 -22.15
CA LEU A 105 -11.80 11.48 -20.74
C LEU A 105 -10.43 10.81 -20.54
N LEU A 106 -9.79 10.31 -21.60
CA LEU A 106 -8.51 9.62 -21.50
C LEU A 106 -7.35 10.54 -21.08
N HIS A 107 -7.48 11.85 -21.15
CA HIS A 107 -6.37 12.79 -20.88
C HIS A 107 -6.41 13.46 -19.51
N ARG A 108 -7.36 13.09 -18.63
CA ARG A 108 -7.44 13.63 -17.27
C ARG A 108 -7.82 12.60 -16.22
N THR A 109 -7.39 12.84 -14.99
CA THR A 109 -7.81 12.08 -13.82
C THR A 109 -9.25 12.44 -13.48
N ARG A 110 -10.08 11.43 -13.18
CA ARG A 110 -11.47 11.62 -12.73
C ARG A 110 -11.55 11.65 -11.21
N SER A 111 -12.39 12.54 -10.69
CA SER A 111 -12.65 12.64 -9.26
C SER A 111 -13.60 11.53 -8.77
N ALA A 112 -13.68 11.34 -7.46
CA ALA A 112 -14.61 10.37 -6.87
C ALA A 112 -16.06 10.78 -7.15
N GLU A 113 -16.38 12.08 -7.11
CA GLU A 113 -17.71 12.63 -7.37
C GLU A 113 -18.16 12.38 -8.83
N GLU A 114 -17.23 12.46 -9.79
CA GLU A 114 -17.52 12.14 -11.18
C GLU A 114 -17.80 10.65 -11.39
N TYR A 115 -17.04 9.77 -10.71
CA TYR A 115 -17.31 8.34 -10.74
C TYR A 115 -18.61 7.98 -10.03
N GLU A 116 -18.96 8.70 -8.96
CA GLU A 116 -20.21 8.52 -8.23
C GLU A 116 -21.40 8.84 -9.13
N ALA A 117 -21.38 9.99 -9.82
CA ALA A 117 -22.42 10.38 -10.76
C ALA A 117 -22.62 9.34 -11.88
N ASP A 118 -21.52 8.87 -12.47
CA ASP A 118 -21.55 7.83 -13.50
C ASP A 118 -22.05 6.49 -12.96
N LEU A 119 -21.68 6.11 -11.73
CA LEU A 119 -22.14 4.88 -11.10
C LEU A 119 -23.64 4.94 -10.84
N VAL A 120 -24.16 6.06 -10.33
CA VAL A 120 -25.60 6.26 -10.13
C VAL A 120 -26.34 6.16 -11.46
N ALA A 121 -25.81 6.77 -12.53
CA ALA A 121 -26.38 6.65 -13.88
C ALA A 121 -26.33 5.20 -14.41
N HIS A 122 -25.22 4.49 -14.18
CA HIS A 122 -25.02 3.09 -14.59
C HIS A 122 -26.00 2.13 -13.91
N LEU A 123 -26.22 2.30 -12.61
CA LEU A 123 -27.13 1.46 -11.84
C LEU A 123 -28.60 1.64 -12.29
N GLY A 124 -28.96 2.85 -12.75
CA GLY A 124 -30.32 3.20 -13.14
C GLY A 124 -31.35 2.92 -12.05
N GLY A 125 -32.64 2.89 -12.44
CA GLY A 125 -33.73 2.40 -11.60
C GLY A 125 -34.01 3.20 -10.33
N ASP A 126 -34.70 2.56 -9.37
CA ASP A 126 -35.06 3.17 -8.09
C ASP A 126 -33.80 3.47 -7.27
N ALA A 127 -33.60 4.76 -6.98
CA ALA A 127 -32.50 5.31 -6.19
C ALA A 127 -32.41 4.70 -4.78
N THR A 128 -33.43 3.97 -4.34
CA THR A 128 -33.52 3.43 -2.99
C THR A 128 -33.15 1.94 -2.89
N SER A 129 -32.97 1.23 -4.02
CA SER A 129 -32.62 -0.21 -4.03
C SER A 129 -31.12 -0.45 -3.82
N VAL A 130 -30.78 -1.55 -3.13
CA VAL A 130 -29.38 -2.01 -3.00
C VAL A 130 -28.91 -2.51 -4.37
N PRO A 131 -27.78 -2.02 -4.89
CA PRO A 131 -27.28 -2.48 -6.18
C PRO A 131 -26.87 -3.95 -6.12
N SER A 132 -26.93 -4.63 -7.26
CA SER A 132 -26.41 -6.00 -7.34
C SER A 132 -24.87 -5.99 -7.37
N ALA A 133 -24.25 -7.03 -6.82
CA ALA A 133 -22.79 -7.21 -6.90
C ALA A 133 -22.30 -7.23 -8.36
N ALA A 134 -23.10 -7.78 -9.28
CA ALA A 134 -22.76 -7.86 -10.70
C ALA A 134 -22.71 -6.49 -11.36
N ALA A 135 -23.63 -5.58 -11.02
CA ALA A 135 -23.62 -4.22 -11.55
C ALA A 135 -22.38 -3.44 -11.08
N LEU A 136 -21.99 -3.58 -9.81
CA LEU A 136 -20.78 -2.95 -9.29
C LEU A 136 -19.51 -3.53 -9.93
N ALA A 137 -19.41 -4.85 -10.08
CA ALA A 137 -18.30 -5.51 -10.74
C ALA A 137 -18.17 -5.09 -12.22
N ARG A 138 -19.30 -5.04 -12.95
CA ARG A 138 -19.36 -4.57 -14.34
C ARG A 138 -18.90 -3.11 -14.47
N PHE A 139 -19.43 -2.21 -13.62
CA PHE A 139 -19.03 -0.81 -13.61
C PHE A 139 -17.53 -0.67 -13.36
N ARG A 140 -17.00 -1.30 -12.31
CA ARG A 140 -15.57 -1.27 -12.00
C ARG A 140 -14.74 -1.76 -13.19
N ARG A 141 -15.10 -2.90 -13.79
CA ARG A 141 -14.37 -3.48 -14.93
C ARG A 141 -14.36 -2.55 -16.14
N GLN A 142 -15.48 -1.88 -16.42
CA GLN A 142 -15.56 -0.85 -17.46
C GLN A 142 -14.62 0.32 -17.17
N GLN A 143 -14.56 0.80 -15.92
CA GLN A 143 -13.66 1.90 -15.56
C GLN A 143 -12.18 1.48 -15.57
N LEU A 144 -11.86 0.23 -15.22
CA LEU A 144 -10.51 -0.32 -15.32
C LEU A 144 -9.98 -0.34 -16.76
N LEU A 145 -10.84 -0.55 -17.77
CA LEU A 145 -10.44 -0.45 -19.18
C LEU A 145 -9.85 0.93 -19.48
N ARG A 146 -10.54 1.99 -19.05
CA ARG A 146 -10.09 3.36 -19.26
C ARG A 146 -8.80 3.68 -18.49
N ILE A 147 -8.70 3.22 -17.25
CA ILE A 147 -7.49 3.43 -16.41
C ILE A 147 -6.29 2.68 -17.01
N LEU A 148 -6.49 1.44 -17.47
CA LEU A 148 -5.47 0.66 -18.17
C LEU A 148 -4.95 1.41 -19.39
N LEU A 149 -5.83 1.88 -20.27
CA LEU A 149 -5.42 2.61 -21.48
C LEU A 149 -4.60 3.85 -21.13
N ARG A 150 -4.97 4.60 -20.07
CA ARG A 150 -4.20 5.75 -19.60
C ARG A 150 -2.81 5.38 -19.12
N ASP A 151 -2.71 4.33 -18.33
CA ASP A 151 -1.46 3.81 -17.79
C ASP A 151 -0.52 3.35 -18.91
N VAL A 152 -0.97 2.41 -19.75
CA VAL A 152 -0.08 1.74 -20.72
C VAL A 152 0.23 2.57 -21.96
N LEU A 153 -0.59 3.59 -22.28
CA LEU A 153 -0.30 4.57 -23.33
C LEU A 153 0.52 5.76 -22.84
N GLY A 154 0.91 5.78 -21.55
CA GLY A 154 1.71 6.86 -20.97
C GLY A 154 0.96 8.20 -20.87
N LEU A 155 -0.37 8.17 -20.75
CA LEU A 155 -1.21 9.36 -20.62
C LEU A 155 -1.40 9.81 -19.17
N ALA A 156 -0.90 9.05 -18.21
CA ALA A 156 -1.03 9.29 -16.78
C ALA A 156 0.26 8.88 -16.06
N SER A 157 0.67 9.64 -15.05
CA SER A 157 1.73 9.21 -14.15
C SER A 157 1.26 8.08 -13.23
N LEU A 158 2.18 7.37 -12.56
CA LEU A 158 1.80 6.38 -11.55
C LEU A 158 0.90 6.99 -10.45
N ALA A 159 1.18 8.23 -10.04
CA ALA A 159 0.38 8.93 -9.03
C ALA A 159 -1.05 9.19 -9.53
N ASP A 160 -1.20 9.56 -10.82
CA ASP A 160 -2.52 9.72 -11.44
C ASP A 160 -3.28 8.40 -11.51
N VAL A 161 -2.64 7.32 -11.95
CA VAL A 161 -3.26 5.99 -12.08
C VAL A 161 -3.72 5.47 -10.73
N THR A 162 -2.85 5.50 -9.73
CA THR A 162 -3.17 4.98 -8.40
C THR A 162 -4.16 5.87 -7.63
N GLY A 163 -4.10 7.18 -7.82
CA GLY A 163 -5.11 8.13 -7.33
C GLY A 163 -6.47 7.90 -7.97
N GLU A 164 -6.52 7.65 -9.28
CA GLU A 164 -7.74 7.39 -10.02
C GLU A 164 -8.40 6.05 -9.64
N LEU A 165 -7.60 4.98 -9.47
CA LEU A 165 -8.08 3.71 -8.91
C LEU A 165 -8.68 3.89 -7.51
N SER A 166 -8.09 4.77 -6.70
CA SER A 166 -8.59 5.10 -5.36
C SER A 166 -9.88 5.91 -5.41
N ASN A 167 -10.00 6.87 -6.33
CA ASN A 167 -11.23 7.65 -6.53
C ASN A 167 -12.39 6.76 -6.99
N LEU A 168 -12.13 5.79 -7.89
CA LEU A 168 -13.12 4.80 -8.30
C LEU A 168 -13.60 3.94 -7.11
N ALA A 169 -12.67 3.49 -6.26
CA ALA A 169 -13.01 2.73 -5.07
C ALA A 169 -13.86 3.58 -4.10
N ASP A 170 -13.45 4.82 -3.82
CA ASP A 170 -14.19 5.75 -2.94
C ASP A 170 -15.63 5.97 -3.43
N ALA A 171 -15.83 6.19 -4.74
CA ALA A 171 -17.16 6.37 -5.32
C ALA A 171 -18.07 5.14 -5.15
N ILE A 172 -17.53 3.95 -5.42
CA ILE A 172 -18.26 2.68 -5.22
C ILE A 172 -18.59 2.47 -3.74
N LEU A 173 -17.64 2.75 -2.86
CA LEU A 173 -17.80 2.64 -1.42
C LEU A 173 -18.91 3.57 -0.90
N ASP A 174 -18.96 4.81 -1.37
CA ASP A 174 -19.96 5.77 -0.95
C ASP A 174 -21.37 5.43 -1.44
N VAL A 175 -21.52 5.08 -2.73
CA VAL A 175 -22.82 4.65 -3.28
C VAL A 175 -23.32 3.39 -2.57
N ALA A 176 -22.46 2.39 -2.37
CA ALA A 176 -22.84 1.17 -1.66
C ALA A 176 -23.31 1.48 -0.23
N TYR A 177 -22.63 2.39 0.47
CA TYR A 177 -22.98 2.78 1.84
C TYR A 177 -24.38 3.36 1.90
N ARG A 178 -24.66 4.37 1.07
CA ARG A 178 -25.95 5.06 1.06
C ARG A 178 -27.10 4.10 0.73
N ARG A 179 -26.95 3.28 -0.31
CA ARG A 179 -27.99 2.32 -0.74
C ARG A 179 -28.29 1.25 0.31
N ILE A 180 -27.26 0.72 0.98
CA ILE A 180 -27.45 -0.26 2.05
C ILE A 180 -28.09 0.38 3.28
N ARG A 181 -27.63 1.57 3.69
CA ARG A 181 -28.20 2.30 4.83
C ARG A 181 -29.68 2.59 4.61
N GLU A 182 -30.05 3.12 3.45
CA GLU A 182 -31.44 3.40 3.10
C GLU A 182 -32.31 2.13 3.14
N ALA A 183 -31.82 1.02 2.60
CA ALA A 183 -32.53 -0.25 2.62
C ALA A 183 -32.76 -0.77 4.05
N LEU A 184 -31.76 -0.69 4.93
CA LEU A 184 -31.90 -1.04 6.34
C LEU A 184 -32.84 -0.09 7.07
N ALA A 185 -32.76 1.22 6.79
CA ALA A 185 -33.61 2.23 7.40
C ALA A 185 -35.10 2.03 7.08
N ARG A 186 -35.45 1.55 5.88
CA ARG A 186 -36.85 1.21 5.54
C ARG A 186 -37.43 0.09 6.41
N ARG A 187 -36.60 -0.87 6.85
CA ARG A 187 -37.02 -2.00 7.68
C ARG A 187 -36.99 -1.65 9.16
N HIS A 188 -35.87 -1.11 9.61
CA HIS A 188 -35.56 -0.94 11.03
C HIS A 188 -35.80 0.47 11.55
N GLY A 189 -36.03 1.45 10.67
CA GLY A 189 -35.95 2.88 10.98
C GLY A 189 -34.50 3.38 10.83
N ASP A 190 -34.30 4.66 10.52
CA ASP A 190 -32.95 5.22 10.45
C ASP A 190 -32.33 5.32 11.84
N ALA A 191 -31.00 5.18 11.91
CA ALA A 191 -30.20 5.40 13.11
C ALA A 191 -29.91 6.92 13.28
N ALA A 192 -30.97 7.72 13.31
CA ALA A 192 -30.87 9.18 13.35
C ALA A 192 -30.04 9.65 14.56
N GLY A 193 -29.07 10.54 14.31
CA GLY A 193 -28.14 11.03 15.34
C GLY A 193 -26.92 10.13 15.60
N CYS A 194 -26.78 8.99 14.91
CA CYS A 194 -25.56 8.19 14.93
C CYS A 194 -24.90 8.17 13.55
N GLY A 195 -23.68 8.71 13.46
CA GLY A 195 -22.88 8.68 12.25
C GLY A 195 -22.15 7.35 12.10
N PHE A 196 -21.89 6.94 10.86
CA PHE A 196 -21.08 5.76 10.51
C PHE A 196 -20.02 6.12 9.47
N ALA A 197 -18.75 5.90 9.82
CA ALA A 197 -17.61 6.14 8.93
C ALA A 197 -17.04 4.83 8.38
N VAL A 198 -16.71 4.85 7.09
CA VAL A 198 -15.84 3.86 6.44
C VAL A 198 -14.45 4.47 6.32
N LEU A 199 -13.52 3.98 7.14
CA LEU A 199 -12.11 4.35 7.05
C LEU A 199 -11.39 3.40 6.10
N ALA A 200 -10.72 3.97 5.10
CA ALA A 200 -9.76 3.26 4.27
C ALA A 200 -8.38 3.29 4.92
N LEU A 201 -7.71 2.15 4.91
CA LEU A 201 -6.35 1.92 5.39
C LEU A 201 -5.45 1.48 4.23
N GLY A 202 -4.17 1.21 4.51
CA GLY A 202 -3.25 0.63 3.52
C GLY A 202 -3.16 1.47 2.23
N LYS A 203 -3.17 0.78 1.08
CA LYS A 203 -3.02 1.43 -0.24
C LYS A 203 -4.20 2.32 -0.61
N LEU A 204 -5.43 1.92 -0.29
CA LEU A 204 -6.60 2.79 -0.52
C LEU A 204 -6.52 4.06 0.35
N GLY A 205 -6.12 3.88 1.61
CA GLY A 205 -5.91 4.97 2.56
C GLY A 205 -4.88 5.98 2.07
N GLY A 206 -3.73 5.50 1.57
CA GLY A 206 -2.68 6.32 0.96
C GLY A 206 -3.00 6.91 -0.42
N LYS A 207 -4.21 6.66 -0.96
CA LYS A 207 -4.61 6.99 -2.35
C LYS A 207 -3.64 6.45 -3.40
N GLU A 208 -3.12 5.25 -3.13
CA GLU A 208 -2.13 4.58 -3.96
C GLU A 208 -2.58 3.14 -4.29
N LEU A 209 -3.87 2.94 -4.60
CA LEU A 209 -4.45 1.63 -4.91
C LEU A 209 -3.86 1.01 -6.20
N ASN A 210 -3.81 -0.32 -6.26
CA ASN A 210 -3.46 -1.07 -7.49
C ASN A 210 -4.70 -1.69 -8.17
N TYR A 211 -4.52 -2.22 -9.38
CA TYR A 211 -5.56 -2.91 -10.14
C TYR A 211 -6.17 -4.11 -9.41
N SER A 212 -5.36 -4.96 -8.77
CA SER A 212 -5.86 -6.16 -8.08
C SER A 212 -5.34 -6.24 -6.64
N SER A 213 -5.74 -5.26 -5.82
CA SER A 213 -5.47 -5.25 -4.38
C SER A 213 -6.75 -5.36 -3.56
N ASP A 214 -6.60 -5.92 -2.36
CA ASP A 214 -7.64 -5.83 -1.34
C ASP A 214 -7.82 -4.36 -0.94
N ILE A 215 -9.03 -4.00 -0.53
CA ILE A 215 -9.31 -2.73 0.13
C ILE A 215 -9.37 -2.96 1.64
N ASP A 216 -8.42 -2.37 2.36
CA ASP A 216 -8.34 -2.45 3.81
C ASP A 216 -9.32 -1.44 4.43
N LEU A 217 -10.37 -1.93 5.11
CA LEU A 217 -11.42 -1.08 5.68
C LEU A 217 -11.56 -1.25 7.19
N MET A 218 -12.01 -0.18 7.85
CA MET A 218 -12.43 -0.16 9.25
C MET A 218 -13.72 0.63 9.39
N PHE A 219 -14.68 0.11 10.16
CA PHE A 219 -16.01 0.71 10.32
C PHE A 219 -16.21 1.24 11.74
N VAL A 220 -16.63 2.50 11.87
CA VAL A 220 -16.80 3.18 13.17
C VAL A 220 -18.16 3.86 13.24
N TYR A 221 -18.89 3.69 14.34
CA TYR A 221 -20.16 4.40 14.60
C TYR A 221 -20.10 5.28 15.85
N SER A 222 -20.83 6.40 15.88
CA SER A 222 -20.60 7.46 16.88
C SER A 222 -21.41 7.36 18.18
N ALA A 223 -22.52 6.63 18.22
CA ALA A 223 -23.46 6.68 19.33
C ALA A 223 -24.20 5.36 19.58
N ASN A 224 -24.68 5.20 20.81
CA ASN A 224 -25.58 4.12 21.21
C ASN A 224 -27.04 4.57 21.10
N GLY A 225 -27.95 3.64 20.86
CA GLY A 225 -29.36 3.94 20.69
C GLY A 225 -30.12 2.77 20.08
N GLN A 226 -31.39 3.02 19.75
CA GLN A 226 -32.27 2.09 19.06
C GLN A 226 -32.97 2.79 17.89
N THR A 227 -33.15 2.07 16.80
CA THR A 227 -33.91 2.55 15.65
C THR A 227 -35.42 2.49 15.94
N ALA A 228 -36.22 3.31 15.25
CA ALA A 228 -37.65 3.47 15.55
C ALA A 228 -38.60 2.95 14.44
N GLY A 229 -38.15 2.02 13.60
CA GLY A 229 -38.95 1.46 12.50
C GLY A 229 -39.76 0.23 12.87
N ARG A 230 -40.20 -0.53 11.85
CA ARG A 230 -41.09 -1.69 12.01
C ARG A 230 -40.47 -2.81 12.84
N GLU A 231 -39.17 -3.01 12.68
CA GLU A 231 -38.37 -3.96 13.45
C GLU A 231 -37.22 -3.21 14.15
N PRO A 232 -37.46 -2.57 15.31
CA PRO A 232 -36.43 -1.84 16.04
C PRO A 232 -35.21 -2.72 16.38
N VAL A 233 -34.02 -2.18 16.18
CA VAL A 233 -32.75 -2.82 16.59
C VAL A 233 -31.84 -1.79 17.26
N SER A 234 -30.85 -2.25 18.02
CA SER A 234 -29.81 -1.35 18.52
C SER A 234 -28.98 -0.75 17.38
N TYR A 235 -28.43 0.46 17.54
CA TYR A 235 -27.52 1.06 16.56
C TYR A 235 -26.31 0.17 16.27
N LYS A 236 -25.77 -0.48 17.30
CA LYS A 236 -24.72 -1.50 17.15
C LYS A 236 -25.14 -2.61 16.19
N GLU A 237 -26.35 -3.16 16.36
CA GLU A 237 -26.86 -4.20 15.47
C GLU A 237 -27.12 -3.66 14.06
N PHE A 238 -27.71 -2.47 13.92
CA PHE A 238 -27.96 -1.82 12.63
C PHE A 238 -26.66 -1.67 11.83
N PHE A 239 -25.62 -1.11 12.42
CA PHE A 239 -24.32 -0.91 11.75
C PHE A 239 -23.52 -2.19 11.55
N LYS A 240 -23.70 -3.20 12.42
CA LYS A 240 -23.18 -4.55 12.17
C LYS A 240 -23.82 -5.18 10.93
N LYS A 241 -25.15 -5.06 10.76
CA LYS A 241 -25.84 -5.52 9.54
C LYS A 241 -25.33 -4.75 8.32
N LEU A 242 -25.22 -3.42 8.42
CA LEU A 242 -24.69 -2.58 7.35
C LEU A 242 -23.29 -3.05 6.93
N ALA A 243 -22.33 -3.13 7.86
CA ALA A 243 -20.95 -3.52 7.58
C ALA A 243 -20.84 -4.92 6.94
N ASN A 244 -21.68 -5.88 7.39
CA ASN A 244 -21.73 -7.22 6.82
C ASN A 244 -22.28 -7.20 5.38
N SER A 245 -23.44 -6.57 5.15
CA SER A 245 -24.02 -6.44 3.80
C SER A 245 -23.10 -5.69 2.85
N TYR A 246 -22.39 -4.70 3.36
CA TYR A 246 -21.40 -3.92 2.62
C TYR A 246 -20.23 -4.77 2.16
N THR A 247 -19.68 -5.58 3.08
CA THR A 247 -18.57 -6.50 2.79
C THR A 247 -18.99 -7.59 1.82
N GLU A 248 -20.19 -8.15 2.00
CA GLU A 248 -20.78 -9.17 1.12
C GLU A 248 -21.01 -8.64 -0.29
N LEU A 249 -21.63 -7.46 -0.43
CA LEU A 249 -21.91 -6.83 -1.72
C LEU A 249 -20.65 -6.62 -2.55
N LEU A 250 -19.57 -6.14 -1.93
CA LEU A 250 -18.31 -5.86 -2.63
C LEU A 250 -17.53 -7.15 -2.96
N SER A 251 -17.59 -8.15 -2.08
CA SER A 251 -16.79 -9.38 -2.15
C SER A 251 -17.50 -10.56 -2.82
N THR A 252 -18.73 -10.38 -3.32
CA THR A 252 -19.47 -11.45 -4.02
C THR A 252 -18.90 -11.65 -5.43
N TYR A 253 -18.50 -12.88 -5.76
CA TYR A 253 -17.96 -13.23 -7.07
C TYR A 253 -19.08 -13.35 -8.11
N THR A 254 -18.92 -12.69 -9.26
CA THR A 254 -19.93 -12.62 -10.33
C THR A 254 -19.33 -13.05 -11.67
N ALA A 255 -20.14 -13.09 -12.73
CA ALA A 255 -19.65 -13.36 -14.08
C ALA A 255 -18.63 -12.32 -14.59
N ASP A 256 -18.66 -11.11 -14.02
CA ASP A 256 -17.70 -10.03 -14.30
C ASP A 256 -16.54 -9.98 -13.29
N GLY A 257 -16.44 -10.98 -12.41
CA GLY A 257 -15.48 -11.03 -11.31
C GLY A 257 -16.02 -10.41 -10.03
N LEU A 258 -15.11 -9.95 -9.17
CA LEU A 258 -15.42 -9.26 -7.91
C LEU A 258 -15.44 -7.75 -8.14
N CYS A 259 -16.22 -7.03 -7.33
CA CYS A 259 -16.02 -5.59 -7.22
C CYS A 259 -14.71 -5.32 -6.46
N TYR A 260 -14.65 -5.69 -5.17
CA TYR A 260 -13.40 -5.61 -4.40
C TYR A 260 -13.32 -6.75 -3.39
N ARG A 261 -12.10 -7.23 -3.15
CA ARG A 261 -11.81 -8.04 -1.97
C ARG A 261 -11.70 -7.09 -0.78
N VAL A 262 -12.53 -7.28 0.25
CA VAL A 262 -12.51 -6.44 1.46
C VAL A 262 -11.69 -7.11 2.54
N ASP A 263 -10.67 -6.41 3.07
CA ASP A 263 -9.90 -6.86 4.22
C ASP A 263 -10.22 -6.02 5.45
N LEU A 264 -10.68 -6.70 6.51
CA LEU A 264 -11.03 -6.07 7.79
C LEU A 264 -10.02 -6.42 8.89
N ARG A 265 -8.88 -7.05 8.59
CA ARG A 265 -7.92 -7.55 9.60
C ARG A 265 -7.19 -6.45 10.36
N LEU A 266 -7.18 -5.23 9.85
CA LEU A 266 -6.50 -4.08 10.46
C LEU A 266 -7.37 -3.31 11.47
N ARG A 267 -8.64 -3.69 11.66
CA ARG A 267 -9.51 -3.13 12.70
C ARG A 267 -9.03 -3.54 14.11
N PRO A 268 -9.42 -2.81 15.17
CA PRO A 268 -9.15 -3.20 16.56
C PRO A 268 -9.46 -4.68 16.85
N ASP A 269 -8.54 -5.36 17.55
CA ASP A 269 -8.60 -6.80 17.85
C ASP A 269 -8.60 -7.74 16.61
N GLY A 270 -8.37 -7.19 15.41
CA GLY A 270 -8.25 -7.93 14.15
C GLY A 270 -9.44 -8.84 13.90
N LYS A 271 -9.18 -10.11 13.54
CA LYS A 271 -10.24 -11.10 13.25
C LYS A 271 -11.16 -11.37 14.44
N ASN A 272 -10.68 -11.19 15.67
CA ASN A 272 -11.43 -11.45 16.90
C ASN A 272 -12.25 -10.22 17.35
N GLY A 273 -12.01 -9.05 16.73
CA GLY A 273 -12.73 -7.82 17.00
C GLY A 273 -14.08 -7.75 16.31
N GLU A 274 -14.91 -6.81 16.75
CA GLU A 274 -16.20 -6.51 16.12
C GLU A 274 -15.99 -6.05 14.68
N VAL A 275 -16.89 -6.44 13.76
CA VAL A 275 -16.82 -5.97 12.36
C VAL A 275 -16.95 -4.45 12.27
N CYS A 276 -17.71 -3.86 13.19
CA CYS A 276 -17.90 -2.43 13.35
C CYS A 276 -17.79 -2.09 14.84
N ILE A 277 -16.98 -1.08 15.17
CA ILE A 277 -16.66 -0.70 16.54
C ILE A 277 -17.26 0.68 16.86
N SER A 278 -17.72 0.90 18.10
CA SER A 278 -18.12 2.23 18.55
C SER A 278 -16.91 3.17 18.59
N LEU A 279 -17.11 4.46 18.32
CA LEU A 279 -16.08 5.49 18.43
C LEU A 279 -15.41 5.50 19.81
N GLU A 280 -16.19 5.41 20.88
CA GLU A 280 -15.68 5.31 22.25
C GLU A 280 -14.77 4.08 22.44
N GLY A 281 -15.24 2.91 22.01
CA GLY A 281 -14.46 1.67 22.05
C GLY A 281 -13.17 1.74 21.23
N ALA A 282 -13.19 2.36 20.05
CA ALA A 282 -12.00 2.56 19.22
C ALA A 282 -11.00 3.51 19.91
N ARG A 283 -11.48 4.64 20.46
CA ARG A 283 -10.65 5.57 21.22
C ARG A 283 -9.98 4.89 22.40
N SER A 284 -10.74 4.10 23.18
CA SER A 284 -10.21 3.33 24.30
C SER A 284 -9.16 2.30 23.86
N TYR A 285 -9.41 1.59 22.76
CA TYR A 285 -8.46 0.63 22.17
C TYR A 285 -7.12 1.29 21.83
N TYR A 286 -7.15 2.36 21.03
CA TYR A 286 -5.92 3.05 20.62
C TYR A 286 -5.25 3.80 21.77
N ALA A 287 -6.01 4.17 22.81
CA ALA A 287 -5.48 4.78 24.03
C ALA A 287 -4.78 3.79 24.97
N THR A 288 -5.02 2.49 24.89
CA THR A 288 -4.53 1.56 25.94
C THR A 288 -3.92 0.26 25.42
N ARG A 289 -4.34 -0.23 24.25
CA ARG A 289 -3.99 -1.59 23.78
C ARG A 289 -3.28 -1.63 22.43
N ALA A 290 -3.42 -0.59 21.60
CA ALA A 290 -2.84 -0.58 20.27
C ALA A 290 -1.31 -0.71 20.28
N ARG A 291 -0.82 -1.56 19.39
CA ARG A 291 0.61 -1.80 19.18
C ARG A 291 1.18 -0.79 18.20
N ASP A 292 2.49 -0.59 18.23
CA ASP A 292 3.15 0.39 17.36
C ASP A 292 2.95 0.14 15.87
N TRP A 293 2.87 -1.12 15.43
CA TRP A 293 2.58 -1.44 14.03
C TRP A 293 1.15 -1.03 13.64
N GLU A 294 0.18 -1.10 14.56
CA GLU A 294 -1.20 -0.66 14.31
C GLU A 294 -1.24 0.87 14.14
N LEU A 295 -0.52 1.59 15.00
CA LEU A 295 -0.35 3.04 14.89
C LEU A 295 0.35 3.44 13.59
N GLN A 296 1.36 2.69 13.16
CA GLN A 296 2.05 2.91 11.89
C GLN A 296 1.10 2.71 10.69
N MET A 297 0.24 1.69 10.70
CA MET A 297 -0.75 1.50 9.63
C MET A 297 -1.75 2.67 9.56
N LEU A 298 -2.05 3.33 10.69
CA LEU A 298 -2.96 4.48 10.72
C LEU A 298 -2.39 5.75 10.07
N ILE A 299 -1.09 5.81 9.74
CA ILE A 299 -0.52 6.92 8.95
C ILE A 299 -1.27 7.09 7.62
N LYS A 300 -1.72 5.98 7.04
CA LYS A 300 -2.46 5.96 5.77
C LYS A 300 -3.97 6.10 5.96
N ALA A 301 -4.48 6.13 7.19
CA ALA A 301 -5.91 6.10 7.43
C ALA A 301 -6.61 7.38 6.97
N ARG A 302 -7.74 7.24 6.27
CA ARG A 302 -8.63 8.34 5.90
C ARG A 302 -10.08 7.89 5.82
N ILE A 303 -11.01 8.82 5.92
CA ILE A 303 -12.42 8.56 5.60
C ILE A 303 -12.55 8.41 4.08
N SER A 304 -13.15 7.30 3.64
CA SER A 304 -13.38 6.99 2.22
C SER A 304 -14.86 7.07 1.85
N ALA A 305 -15.76 6.68 2.77
CA ALA A 305 -17.20 6.76 2.59
C ALA A 305 -17.92 6.96 3.93
N GLY A 306 -19.19 7.34 3.85
CA GLY A 306 -20.05 7.54 5.01
C GLY A 306 -19.85 8.88 5.71
N ASP A 307 -20.29 8.94 6.96
CA ASP A 307 -20.29 10.18 7.74
C ASP A 307 -18.86 10.55 8.16
N ARG A 308 -18.42 11.76 7.81
CA ARG A 308 -17.04 12.22 8.09
C ARG A 308 -16.73 12.36 9.58
N ALA A 309 -17.70 12.82 10.37
CA ALA A 309 -17.49 13.20 11.77
C ALA A 309 -16.89 12.09 12.66
N PRO A 310 -17.48 10.87 12.77
CA PRO A 310 -16.91 9.82 13.63
C PRO A 310 -15.51 9.37 13.20
N GLY A 311 -15.26 9.30 11.88
CA GLY A 311 -13.95 8.95 11.35
C GLY A 311 -12.90 10.01 11.70
N GLN A 312 -13.24 11.28 11.52
CA GLN A 312 -12.33 12.39 11.82
C GLN A 312 -12.02 12.46 13.33
N GLU A 313 -13.03 12.34 14.18
CA GLU A 313 -12.84 12.35 15.64
C GLU A 313 -11.92 11.20 16.10
N LEU A 314 -12.08 10.00 15.51
CA LEU A 314 -11.17 8.90 15.79
C LEU A 314 -9.74 9.23 15.36
N LEU A 315 -9.54 9.66 14.12
CA LEU A 315 -8.19 9.95 13.59
C LEU A 315 -7.50 11.04 14.41
N ASP A 316 -8.19 12.13 14.72
CA ASP A 316 -7.66 13.24 15.54
C ASP A 316 -7.27 12.76 16.95
N SER A 317 -8.06 11.86 17.54
CA SER A 317 -7.76 11.32 18.87
C SER A 317 -6.52 10.42 18.91
N VAL A 318 -6.20 9.75 17.80
CA VAL A 318 -5.08 8.79 17.72
C VAL A 318 -3.82 9.45 17.16
N GLU A 319 -3.94 10.52 16.36
CA GLU A 319 -2.84 11.21 15.70
C GLU A 319 -1.63 11.50 16.61
N PRO A 320 -1.79 12.04 17.84
CA PRO A 320 -0.64 12.32 18.71
C PRO A 320 0.21 11.09 19.04
N ARG A 321 -0.40 9.89 19.05
CA ARG A 321 0.29 8.62 19.31
C ARG A 321 0.96 8.04 18.08
N ILE A 322 0.42 8.30 16.89
CA ILE A 322 1.05 7.86 15.64
C ILE A 322 2.45 8.47 15.54
N TYR A 323 2.59 9.73 15.95
CA TYR A 323 3.79 10.55 15.78
C TYR A 323 4.54 10.84 17.09
N SER A 324 4.45 9.97 18.10
CA SER A 324 5.21 10.08 19.35
C SER A 324 6.66 9.59 19.18
N SER A 325 7.62 10.25 19.83
CA SER A 325 9.06 10.10 19.58
C SER A 325 9.77 8.91 20.25
N THR A 326 9.06 7.95 20.85
CA THR A 326 9.65 6.86 21.66
C THR A 326 9.85 5.55 20.89
N LEU A 327 10.20 5.60 19.60
CA LEU A 327 10.17 4.41 18.74
C LEU A 327 11.50 3.67 18.64
N ASP A 328 11.43 2.35 18.88
CA ASP A 328 12.44 1.39 18.47
C ASP A 328 12.05 0.79 17.11
N PHE A 329 12.72 1.23 16.04
CA PHE A 329 12.42 0.77 14.68
C PHE A 329 12.69 -0.71 14.45
N ARG A 330 13.65 -1.30 15.17
CA ARG A 330 13.97 -2.72 15.04
C ARG A 330 12.89 -3.60 15.68
N ALA A 331 12.33 -3.15 16.80
CA ALA A 331 11.19 -3.82 17.42
C ALA A 331 9.93 -3.77 16.54
N LEU A 332 9.71 -2.65 15.85
CA LEU A 332 8.63 -2.47 14.88
C LEU A 332 8.76 -3.40 13.67
N GLU A 333 9.95 -3.45 13.09
CA GLU A 333 10.28 -4.27 11.94
C GLU A 333 10.11 -5.76 12.25
N ALA A 334 10.70 -6.25 13.35
CA ALA A 334 10.64 -7.67 13.73
C ALA A 334 9.19 -8.19 13.85
N VAL A 335 8.26 -7.33 14.31
CA VAL A 335 6.83 -7.66 14.39
C VAL A 335 6.17 -7.66 13.00
N SER A 336 6.53 -6.71 12.12
CA SER A 336 6.05 -6.67 10.75
C SER A 336 6.53 -7.89 9.95
N GLU A 337 7.83 -8.20 10.01
CA GLU A 337 8.45 -9.36 9.35
C GLU A 337 7.83 -10.68 9.83
N THR A 338 7.57 -10.83 11.14
CA THR A 338 6.96 -12.04 11.68
C THR A 338 5.56 -12.26 11.12
N ARG A 339 4.73 -11.20 11.04
CA ARG A 339 3.39 -11.26 10.45
C ARG A 339 3.43 -11.67 8.98
N GLU A 340 4.46 -11.23 8.28
CA GLU A 340 4.60 -11.42 6.85
C GLU A 340 5.15 -12.79 6.50
N ARG A 341 6.13 -13.28 7.26
CA ARG A 341 6.58 -14.68 7.19
C ARG A 341 5.43 -15.67 7.46
N ILE A 342 4.47 -15.30 8.32
CA ILE A 342 3.23 -16.09 8.50
C ILE A 342 2.37 -16.04 7.24
N ASN A 343 2.14 -14.86 6.66
CA ASN A 343 1.37 -14.71 5.43
C ASN A 343 2.03 -15.41 4.21
N GLU A 344 3.35 -15.36 4.08
CA GLU A 344 4.13 -16.07 3.07
C GLU A 344 4.03 -17.59 3.23
N LYS A 345 4.17 -18.11 4.47
CA LYS A 345 3.97 -19.54 4.74
C LYS A 345 2.56 -19.99 4.36
N LEU A 346 1.55 -19.14 4.57
CA LEU A 346 0.17 -19.40 4.16
C LEU A 346 -0.01 -19.33 2.64
N ALA A 347 0.66 -18.39 1.95
CA ALA A 347 0.63 -18.25 0.50
C ALA A 347 1.34 -19.41 -0.21
N ARG A 348 2.52 -19.82 0.26
CA ARG A 348 3.24 -21.01 -0.25
C ARG A 348 2.44 -22.30 -0.08
N ARG A 349 1.74 -22.46 1.05
CA ARG A 349 0.81 -23.59 1.27
C ARG A 349 -0.39 -23.59 0.31
N ARG A 350 -0.71 -22.45 -0.33
CA ARG A 350 -1.75 -22.30 -1.34
C ARG A 350 -1.23 -22.45 -2.78
N GLY A 351 0.02 -22.89 -2.96
CA GLY A 351 0.60 -23.14 -4.28
C GLY A 351 1.18 -21.90 -4.98
N ALA A 352 1.60 -20.87 -4.23
CA ALA A 352 2.29 -19.71 -4.81
C ALA A 352 3.59 -20.13 -5.53
N GLN A 353 3.83 -19.56 -6.72
CA GLN A 353 5.01 -19.80 -7.58
C GLN A 353 6.33 -19.44 -6.86
N ALA A 354 7.44 -20.07 -7.26
CA ALA A 354 8.76 -19.93 -6.63
C ALA A 354 9.57 -18.71 -7.11
N GLY A 355 9.02 -17.87 -7.99
CA GLY A 355 9.62 -16.63 -8.46
C GLY A 355 9.83 -15.57 -7.37
N LEU A 356 10.60 -14.52 -7.72
CA LEU A 356 10.88 -13.40 -6.83
C LEU A 356 9.62 -12.55 -6.60
N ASP A 357 9.23 -12.34 -5.34
CA ASP A 357 8.14 -11.44 -4.95
C ASP A 357 8.67 -10.01 -4.78
N ILE A 358 8.37 -9.12 -5.72
CA ILE A 358 8.91 -7.74 -5.75
C ILE A 358 8.39 -6.85 -4.60
N LYS A 359 7.34 -7.28 -3.91
CA LYS A 359 6.78 -6.55 -2.77
C LYS A 359 7.48 -6.93 -1.49
N LEU A 360 7.80 -8.22 -1.32
CA LEU A 360 8.34 -8.79 -0.08
C LEU A 360 9.86 -8.98 -0.10
N ALA A 361 10.48 -8.98 -1.28
CA ALA A 361 11.93 -9.10 -1.41
C ALA A 361 12.65 -7.96 -0.68
N PRO A 362 13.86 -8.20 -0.12
CA PRO A 362 14.69 -7.13 0.42
C PRO A 362 14.94 -6.04 -0.62
N GLY A 363 14.69 -4.78 -0.25
CA GLY A 363 14.69 -3.62 -1.15
C GLY A 363 13.38 -3.42 -1.93
N GLY A 364 12.37 -4.25 -1.68
CA GLY A 364 11.09 -4.25 -2.40
C GLY A 364 10.15 -3.12 -1.99
N ILE A 365 8.92 -3.16 -2.53
CA ILE A 365 7.89 -2.12 -2.31
C ILE A 365 7.65 -1.89 -0.82
N ARG A 366 7.57 -2.97 -0.03
CA ARG A 366 7.32 -2.87 1.41
C ARG A 366 8.43 -2.13 2.14
N ASP A 367 9.68 -2.40 1.83
CA ASP A 367 10.82 -1.79 2.53
C ASP A 367 10.81 -0.28 2.32
N ILE A 368 10.48 0.19 1.11
CA ILE A 368 10.28 1.61 0.82
C ILE A 368 9.12 2.18 1.66
N GLU A 369 7.96 1.53 1.66
CA GLU A 369 6.79 1.98 2.42
C GLU A 369 7.06 2.03 3.93
N PHE A 370 7.74 1.03 4.46
CA PHE A 370 8.12 0.91 5.86
C PHE A 370 9.13 1.98 6.25
N LEU A 371 10.20 2.15 5.46
CA LEU A 371 11.22 3.18 5.67
C LEU A 371 10.59 4.58 5.73
N VAL A 372 9.74 4.92 4.75
CA VAL A 372 9.06 6.21 4.68
C VAL A 372 8.16 6.41 5.91
N GLN A 373 7.37 5.41 6.29
CA GLN A 373 6.51 5.48 7.47
C GLN A 373 7.32 5.62 8.76
N CYS A 374 8.47 4.94 8.90
CA CYS A 374 9.36 5.09 10.05
C CYS A 374 9.87 6.53 10.18
N LEU A 375 10.34 7.12 9.08
CA LEU A 375 10.77 8.52 9.06
C LEU A 375 9.61 9.48 9.38
N GLN A 376 8.42 9.22 8.86
CA GLN A 376 7.22 10.01 9.20
C GLN A 376 6.86 9.91 10.68
N ARG A 377 6.95 8.73 11.31
CA ARG A 377 6.70 8.61 12.75
C ARG A 377 7.78 9.29 13.58
N LEU A 378 9.05 9.18 13.17
CA LEU A 378 10.18 9.79 13.88
C LEU A 378 10.06 11.31 13.94
N HIS A 379 9.77 11.92 12.81
CA HIS A 379 9.85 13.37 12.63
C HIS A 379 8.48 14.05 12.64
N GLY A 380 7.40 13.33 12.33
CA GLY A 380 6.05 13.87 12.19
C GLY A 380 5.49 14.49 13.47
N GLY A 381 6.03 14.16 14.65
CA GLY A 381 5.66 14.81 15.91
C GLY A 381 6.01 16.30 15.91
N ARG A 382 7.20 16.63 15.37
CA ARG A 382 7.73 18.00 15.23
C ARG A 382 7.36 18.62 13.88
N GLU A 383 7.30 17.81 12.83
CA GLU A 383 7.09 18.24 11.45
C GLU A 383 5.74 17.75 10.92
N ARG A 384 4.67 18.53 11.18
CA ARG A 384 3.31 18.22 10.67
C ARG A 384 3.26 18.07 9.15
N TRP A 385 4.16 18.74 8.42
CA TRP A 385 4.33 18.61 6.98
C TRP A 385 4.45 17.14 6.54
N LEU A 386 5.11 16.29 7.34
CA LEU A 386 5.34 14.89 6.99
C LEU A 386 4.10 14.00 7.15
N ARG A 387 3.02 14.49 7.77
CA ARG A 387 1.82 13.68 8.07
C ARG A 387 0.94 13.53 6.84
N HIS A 388 1.23 12.53 6.02
CA HIS A 388 0.48 12.23 4.80
C HIS A 388 0.48 10.72 4.52
N GLY A 389 -0.64 10.18 4.03
CA GLY A 389 -0.78 8.73 3.80
C GLY A 389 -0.04 8.20 2.57
N GLY A 390 0.03 8.96 1.48
CA GLY A 390 0.62 8.52 0.21
C GLY A 390 2.16 8.52 0.22
N THR A 391 2.77 7.41 -0.18
CA THR A 391 4.22 7.18 -0.08
C THR A 391 5.04 8.11 -0.97
N GLN A 392 4.62 8.34 -2.23
CA GLN A 392 5.35 9.24 -3.13
C GLN A 392 5.40 10.69 -2.62
N LEU A 393 4.26 11.22 -2.13
CA LEU A 393 4.24 12.57 -1.58
C LEU A 393 5.05 12.64 -0.27
N ALA A 394 5.01 11.59 0.56
CA ALA A 394 5.83 11.53 1.76
C ALA A 394 7.34 11.57 1.45
N LEU A 395 7.81 10.89 0.38
CA LEU A 395 9.19 10.99 -0.08
C LEU A 395 9.56 12.43 -0.46
N GLU A 396 8.74 13.10 -1.26
CA GLU A 396 8.94 14.51 -1.64
C GLU A 396 9.04 15.41 -0.38
N ARG A 397 8.12 15.23 0.57
CA ARG A 397 8.10 16.03 1.81
C ARG A 397 9.27 15.74 2.74
N LEU A 398 9.77 14.51 2.77
CA LEU A 398 11.00 14.15 3.50
C LEU A 398 12.23 14.86 2.89
N ARG A 399 12.31 14.93 1.56
CA ARG A 399 13.35 15.71 0.87
C ARG A 399 13.23 17.20 1.18
N ASP A 400 12.03 17.77 1.14
CA ASP A 400 11.80 19.19 1.42
C ASP A 400 12.25 19.59 2.84
N LYS A 401 12.22 18.63 3.79
CA LYS A 401 12.69 18.81 5.16
C LYS A 401 14.15 18.40 5.37
N LEU A 402 14.89 18.12 4.29
CA LEU A 402 16.28 17.67 4.30
C LEU A 402 16.51 16.38 5.11
N LEU A 403 15.45 15.60 5.33
CA LEU A 403 15.50 14.28 5.97
C LEU A 403 15.88 13.18 4.97
N LEU A 404 15.82 13.50 3.67
CA LEU A 404 16.45 12.75 2.59
C LEU A 404 17.23 13.74 1.73
N SER A 405 18.47 13.39 1.39
CA SER A 405 19.22 14.13 0.37
C SER A 405 18.58 13.95 -1.01
N GLY A 406 18.85 14.87 -1.93
CA GLY A 406 18.37 14.78 -3.32
C GLY A 406 18.64 13.41 -3.98
N PRO A 407 19.86 12.85 -3.90
CA PRO A 407 20.17 11.53 -4.45
C PRO A 407 19.40 10.37 -3.79
N GLU A 408 19.16 10.43 -2.48
CA GLU A 408 18.40 9.39 -1.75
C GLU A 408 16.93 9.42 -2.14
N HIS A 409 16.35 10.61 -2.15
CA HIS A 409 14.99 10.85 -2.63
C HIS A 409 14.80 10.29 -4.05
N SER A 410 15.68 10.68 -4.99
CA SER A 410 15.57 10.23 -6.37
C SER A 410 15.70 8.71 -6.51
N ARG A 411 16.63 8.07 -5.76
CA ARG A 411 16.78 6.60 -5.75
C ARG A 411 15.54 5.89 -5.22
N LEU A 412 14.96 6.36 -4.12
CA LEU A 412 13.74 5.76 -3.53
C LEU A 412 12.50 5.98 -4.40
N LEU A 413 12.32 7.20 -4.92
CA LEU A 413 11.16 7.54 -5.75
C LEU A 413 11.16 6.74 -7.06
N THR A 414 12.31 6.66 -7.74
CA THR A 414 12.44 5.89 -8.99
C THR A 414 12.27 4.39 -8.74
N ALA A 415 12.86 3.84 -7.68
CA ALA A 415 12.64 2.44 -7.29
C ALA A 415 11.16 2.15 -6.99
N TYR A 416 10.50 3.03 -6.25
CA TYR A 416 9.07 2.88 -5.95
C TYR A 416 8.24 2.89 -7.22
N GLN A 417 8.49 3.84 -8.13
CA GLN A 417 7.78 3.94 -9.40
C GLN A 417 8.00 2.71 -10.28
N PHE A 418 9.24 2.25 -10.41
CA PHE A 418 9.58 1.05 -11.17
C PHE A 418 8.86 -0.19 -10.61
N LEU A 419 8.99 -0.44 -9.31
CA LEU A 419 8.40 -1.62 -8.66
C LEU A 419 6.86 -1.59 -8.71
N ARG A 420 6.24 -0.42 -8.55
CA ARG A 420 4.76 -0.28 -8.63
C ARG A 420 4.25 -0.43 -10.06
N ASN A 421 4.97 0.08 -11.07
CA ASN A 421 4.62 -0.19 -12.47
C ASN A 421 4.74 -1.69 -12.76
N LEU A 422 5.81 -2.34 -12.32
CA LEU A 422 6.00 -3.78 -12.47
C LEU A 422 4.87 -4.58 -11.80
N GLU A 423 4.50 -4.19 -10.58
CA GLU A 423 3.34 -4.74 -9.85
C GLU A 423 2.05 -4.59 -10.67
N HIS A 424 1.80 -3.44 -11.29
CA HIS A 424 0.62 -3.23 -12.15
C HIS A 424 0.60 -4.18 -13.34
N ARG A 425 1.73 -4.32 -14.05
CA ARG A 425 1.83 -5.18 -15.25
C ARG A 425 1.58 -6.65 -14.92
N LEU A 426 2.04 -7.09 -13.74
CA LEU A 426 1.74 -8.44 -13.23
C LEU A 426 0.25 -8.61 -12.90
N GLN A 427 -0.37 -7.60 -12.27
CA GLN A 427 -1.75 -7.70 -11.78
C GLN A 427 -2.80 -7.60 -12.89
N PHE A 428 -2.71 -6.58 -13.76
CA PHE A 428 -3.74 -6.34 -14.77
C PHE A 428 -3.66 -7.29 -15.97
N TYR A 429 -2.68 -8.19 -16.04
CA TYR A 429 -2.67 -9.20 -17.09
C TYR A 429 -3.90 -10.11 -16.98
N ASP A 430 -4.20 -10.56 -15.76
CA ASP A 430 -5.28 -11.52 -15.45
C ASP A 430 -6.23 -11.07 -14.32
N ASP A 431 -6.13 -9.81 -13.86
CA ASP A 431 -6.78 -9.32 -12.63
C ASP A 431 -6.48 -10.21 -11.41
N ARG A 432 -5.19 -10.51 -11.21
CA ARG A 432 -4.71 -11.36 -10.12
C ARG A 432 -3.93 -10.55 -9.10
N GLN A 433 -4.10 -10.88 -7.82
CA GLN A 433 -3.28 -10.35 -6.73
C GLN A 433 -1.94 -11.07 -6.69
N THR A 434 -1.09 -10.80 -7.69
CA THR A 434 0.27 -11.33 -7.78
C THR A 434 1.30 -10.20 -7.63
N HIS A 435 2.43 -10.55 -7.03
CA HIS A 435 3.64 -9.72 -6.93
C HIS A 435 4.88 -10.54 -7.37
N THR A 436 4.67 -11.78 -7.79
CA THR A 436 5.72 -12.74 -8.09
C THR A 436 6.04 -12.64 -9.57
N LEU A 437 7.32 -12.52 -9.89
CA LEU A 437 7.79 -12.55 -11.27
C LEU A 437 7.58 -13.93 -11.90
N PRO A 438 7.26 -13.98 -13.19
CA PRO A 438 7.28 -15.24 -13.92
C PRO A 438 8.70 -15.79 -13.98
N GLU A 439 8.82 -17.12 -13.98
CA GLU A 439 10.11 -17.82 -14.12
C GLU A 439 10.48 -18.03 -15.59
N ASP A 440 9.47 -18.11 -16.45
CA ASP A 440 9.64 -18.27 -17.89
C ASP A 440 10.30 -17.02 -18.51
N LEU A 441 11.36 -17.25 -19.29
CA LEU A 441 12.14 -16.17 -19.89
C LEU A 441 11.34 -15.40 -20.95
N GLU A 442 10.45 -16.07 -21.68
CA GLU A 442 9.63 -15.41 -22.70
C GLU A 442 8.55 -14.53 -22.07
N GLU A 443 7.93 -14.98 -20.98
CA GLU A 443 7.01 -14.16 -20.18
C GLU A 443 7.71 -12.95 -19.57
N LEU A 444 8.95 -13.11 -19.10
CA LEU A 444 9.78 -12.00 -18.61
C LEU A 444 10.16 -11.01 -19.73
N ASP A 445 10.44 -11.50 -20.94
CA ASP A 445 10.71 -10.64 -22.11
C ASP A 445 9.48 -9.78 -22.47
N VAL A 446 8.29 -10.39 -22.48
CA VAL A 446 7.04 -9.65 -22.67
C VAL A 446 6.83 -8.64 -21.55
N LEU A 447 7.04 -9.05 -20.30
CA LEU A 447 6.91 -8.16 -19.15
C LEU A 447 7.86 -6.97 -19.25
N ALA A 448 9.10 -7.19 -19.68
CA ALA A 448 10.09 -6.13 -19.93
C ALA A 448 9.58 -5.13 -20.97
N ARG A 449 9.00 -5.61 -22.09
CA ARG A 449 8.41 -4.73 -23.11
C ARG A 449 7.15 -3.99 -22.62
N LYS A 450 6.43 -4.54 -21.64
CA LYS A 450 5.24 -3.90 -21.02
C LYS A 450 5.60 -2.80 -20.01
N MET A 451 6.85 -2.75 -19.56
CA MET A 451 7.31 -1.68 -18.68
C MET A 451 7.36 -0.34 -19.42
N PRO A 452 7.11 0.80 -18.73
CA PRO A 452 7.38 2.10 -19.31
C PRO A 452 8.82 2.19 -19.82
N LEU A 453 9.03 2.83 -20.97
CA LEU A 453 10.37 2.97 -21.56
C LEU A 453 11.29 3.71 -20.59
N GLY A 454 12.35 3.04 -20.15
CA GLY A 454 13.41 3.64 -19.35
C GLY A 454 14.29 4.59 -20.18
N LEU A 455 15.00 5.49 -19.49
CA LEU A 455 15.95 6.42 -20.12
C LEU A 455 17.21 5.71 -20.65
N ALA A 456 17.48 4.49 -20.21
CA ALA A 456 18.62 3.68 -20.65
C ALA A 456 18.30 3.04 -22.02
N GLY A 457 18.59 3.77 -23.11
CA GLY A 457 18.21 3.44 -24.48
C GLY A 457 18.73 2.11 -25.05
N GLY A 458 18.06 1.01 -24.72
CA GLY A 458 18.22 -0.31 -25.33
C GLY A 458 16.86 -0.98 -25.56
N LEU A 459 16.84 -2.06 -26.36
CA LEU A 459 15.63 -2.86 -26.54
C LEU A 459 15.27 -3.58 -25.23
N PRO A 460 14.04 -3.48 -24.73
CA PRO A 460 13.63 -4.18 -23.50
C PRO A 460 13.72 -5.70 -23.67
N SER A 461 14.35 -6.34 -22.69
CA SER A 461 14.48 -7.79 -22.56
C SER A 461 14.41 -8.24 -21.10
N ALA A 462 14.21 -9.53 -20.86
CA ALA A 462 14.22 -10.18 -19.56
C ALA A 462 15.50 -9.85 -18.78
N ASP A 463 16.66 -9.88 -19.45
CA ASP A 463 17.95 -9.55 -18.84
C ASP A 463 18.06 -8.07 -18.48
N SER A 464 17.51 -7.17 -19.31
CA SER A 464 17.47 -5.74 -18.96
C SER A 464 16.57 -5.47 -17.76
N LEU A 465 15.40 -6.11 -17.71
CA LEU A 465 14.43 -5.99 -16.63
C LEU A 465 15.01 -6.49 -15.31
N LYS A 466 15.65 -7.67 -15.31
CA LYS A 466 16.30 -8.24 -14.13
C LYS A 466 17.41 -7.32 -13.61
N ARG A 467 18.28 -6.83 -14.50
CA ARG A 467 19.36 -5.91 -14.10
C ARG A 467 18.84 -4.62 -13.49
N GLU A 468 17.80 -4.02 -14.08
CA GLU A 468 17.20 -2.79 -13.56
C GLU A 468 16.51 -3.04 -12.21
N LEU A 469 15.77 -4.15 -12.09
CA LEU A 469 15.17 -4.58 -10.83
C LEU A 469 16.23 -4.79 -9.73
N ASP A 470 17.28 -5.56 -10.01
CA ASP A 470 18.35 -5.84 -9.05
C ASP A 470 19.04 -4.55 -8.59
N ALA A 471 19.26 -3.60 -9.50
CA ALA A 471 19.81 -2.29 -9.17
C ALA A 471 18.88 -1.49 -8.24
N HIS A 472 17.58 -1.47 -8.51
CA HIS A 472 16.61 -0.82 -7.63
C HIS A 472 16.54 -1.47 -6.26
N LEU A 473 16.45 -2.80 -6.18
CA LEU A 473 16.43 -3.54 -4.90
C LEU A 473 17.72 -3.28 -4.10
N ALA A 474 18.88 -3.30 -4.75
CA ALA A 474 20.16 -3.04 -4.09
C ALA A 474 20.23 -1.62 -3.51
N HIS A 475 19.80 -0.60 -4.27
CA HIS A 475 19.77 0.79 -3.79
C HIS A 475 18.84 0.98 -2.60
N VAL A 476 17.63 0.38 -2.64
CA VAL A 476 16.69 0.49 -1.53
C VAL A 476 17.27 -0.20 -0.30
N ARG A 477 17.83 -1.40 -0.45
CA ARG A 477 18.44 -2.14 0.67
C ARG A 477 19.56 -1.36 1.34
N GLU A 478 20.46 -0.75 0.56
CA GLU A 478 21.53 0.11 1.09
C GLU A 478 20.98 1.26 1.96
N LEU A 479 19.94 1.94 1.48
CA LEU A 479 19.31 3.06 2.19
C LEU A 479 18.56 2.57 3.44
N TYR A 480 17.85 1.45 3.30
CA TYR A 480 17.09 0.81 4.37
C TYR A 480 18.00 0.40 5.53
N ASP A 481 19.08 -0.33 5.24
CA ASP A 481 20.06 -0.79 6.24
C ASP A 481 20.67 0.38 7.00
N ARG A 482 21.00 1.46 6.30
CA ARG A 482 21.61 2.64 6.90
C ARG A 482 20.66 3.43 7.79
N VAL A 483 19.35 3.43 7.52
CA VAL A 483 18.37 4.19 8.32
C VAL A 483 17.81 3.34 9.46
N ILE A 484 17.48 2.09 9.20
CA ILE A 484 16.81 1.19 10.16
C ILE A 484 17.82 0.42 11.02
N HIS A 485 18.93 -0.03 10.43
CA HIS A 485 19.91 -0.90 11.09
C HIS A 485 21.20 -0.20 11.54
N ALA A 486 21.47 1.06 11.22
CA ALA A 486 22.65 1.74 11.76
C ALA A 486 22.54 1.94 13.28
N ASN A 487 23.58 1.55 14.04
CA ASN A 487 23.68 1.76 15.50
C ASN A 487 23.83 3.24 15.91
N ASN A 488 23.88 4.16 14.93
CA ASN A 488 23.80 5.60 15.14
C ASN A 488 23.42 6.25 13.80
N PRO A 489 22.12 6.34 13.44
CA PRO A 489 21.74 6.82 12.13
C PRO A 489 22.13 8.30 12.02
N LEU A 490 22.82 8.68 10.93
CA LEU A 490 23.31 10.05 10.69
C LEU A 490 22.21 11.14 10.80
N TYR A 491 20.94 10.75 10.75
CA TYR A 491 19.77 11.62 10.95
C TYR A 491 19.46 11.96 12.42
N TYR A 492 20.24 11.45 13.38
CA TYR A 492 20.02 11.66 14.82
C TYR A 492 20.92 12.74 15.46
N GLY A 493 21.77 13.41 14.69
CA GLY A 493 22.73 14.40 15.22
C GLY A 493 22.37 15.86 14.94
N ALA A 494 22.10 16.59 16.03
CA ALA A 494 22.12 18.05 16.22
C ALA A 494 20.79 18.84 16.11
N PRO A 495 20.47 19.68 17.13
CA PRO A 495 19.40 20.67 17.04
C PRO A 495 19.81 21.76 16.04
N VAL A 496 18.90 22.14 15.15
CA VAL A 496 19.05 23.39 14.39
C VAL A 496 18.80 24.52 15.38
N GLU A 497 19.88 25.07 15.94
CA GLU A 497 19.82 26.35 16.65
C GLU A 497 19.34 27.45 15.69
N GLY A 498 18.55 28.36 16.23
CA GLY A 498 17.63 29.23 15.50
C GLY A 498 18.26 30.07 14.40
N HIS A 499 17.46 30.28 13.35
CA HIS A 499 17.65 31.39 12.42
C HIS A 499 17.68 32.71 13.20
N PRO A 500 18.69 33.58 13.01
CA PRO A 500 18.61 34.94 13.51
C PRO A 500 17.62 35.71 12.61
N GLU A 501 16.53 36.16 13.20
CA GLU A 501 15.63 37.13 12.59
C GLU A 501 16.41 38.42 12.29
N SER A 502 16.50 38.78 11.01
CA SER A 502 17.01 40.07 10.57
C SER A 502 15.89 41.11 10.67
N HIS A 503 15.92 41.96 11.70
CA HIS A 503 15.20 43.23 11.72
C HIS A 503 16.17 44.38 11.46
N PRO A 504 15.83 45.38 10.60
CA PRO A 504 16.73 46.47 10.26
C PRO A 504 16.67 47.63 11.26
N GLU A 505 17.86 48.12 11.60
CA GLU A 505 18.33 49.48 11.95
C GLU A 505 17.45 50.50 12.69
N GLY A 506 18.02 51.05 13.77
CA GLY A 506 17.66 52.34 14.38
C GLY A 506 18.38 52.59 15.72
N ALA A 507 19.54 53.26 15.71
CA ALA A 507 20.40 53.61 16.86
C ALA A 507 19.94 54.90 17.62
N PRO A 508 20.67 55.47 18.61
CA PRO A 508 21.59 54.91 19.62
C PRO A 508 21.31 55.42 21.07
N GLY A 509 21.94 54.82 22.09
CA GLY A 509 22.25 55.53 23.34
C GLY A 509 22.52 54.66 24.57
N GLY A 510 23.74 54.76 25.13
CA GLY A 510 24.02 54.47 26.55
C GLY A 510 24.97 53.31 26.87
N ILE A 511 26.22 53.66 27.16
CA ILE A 511 27.26 52.93 27.95
C ILE A 511 27.48 53.80 29.22
N PRO A 512 28.04 53.35 30.39
CA PRO A 512 28.77 52.11 30.70
C PRO A 512 28.41 51.41 32.04
N GLU A 513 29.10 50.30 32.34
CA GLU A 513 30.12 50.17 33.43
C GLU A 513 29.99 48.92 34.34
N GLY A 514 31.12 48.22 34.59
CA GLY A 514 31.27 47.41 35.81
C GLY A 514 32.02 46.07 35.76
N ALA A 515 33.36 46.12 35.64
CA ALA A 515 34.39 45.36 36.37
C ALA A 515 34.32 43.81 36.61
N ALA A 516 35.42 43.15 36.24
CA ALA A 516 35.89 41.82 36.67
C ALA A 516 36.73 41.92 37.99
N PRO A 517 37.59 40.95 38.41
CA PRO A 517 37.59 39.46 38.42
C PRO A 517 38.04 38.84 39.79
N ALA A 518 38.21 37.50 39.81
CA ALA A 518 39.37 36.75 40.38
C ALA A 518 39.21 35.86 41.65
N GLY A 519 39.89 34.70 41.58
CA GLY A 519 40.36 33.83 42.67
C GLY A 519 39.57 32.53 42.83
N GLY A 520 40.10 31.30 42.81
CA GLY A 520 41.48 30.78 42.80
C GLY A 520 41.52 29.51 43.67
N ASN A 521 41.95 28.36 43.13
CA ASN A 521 42.99 27.45 43.65
C ASN A 521 42.88 26.01 43.08
N ALA A 522 44.05 25.45 42.79
CA ALA A 522 44.29 24.10 42.29
C ALA A 522 44.89 23.19 43.39
N LEU A 523 44.84 21.86 43.16
CA LEU A 523 45.84 20.77 43.40
C LEU A 523 45.13 19.41 43.67
N PRO A 524 45.77 18.22 43.55
CA PRO A 524 45.95 17.52 42.27
C PRO A 524 45.60 16.00 42.31
N GLY A 525 45.40 15.39 41.13
CA GLY A 525 45.75 13.99 40.85
C GLY A 525 44.83 12.87 41.35
N THR A 526 44.08 12.26 40.43
CA THR A 526 44.04 10.80 40.21
C THR A 526 43.53 10.55 38.79
N ALA A 527 44.27 9.77 38.00
CA ALA A 527 43.84 9.33 36.67
C ALA A 527 42.67 8.33 36.82
N PRO A 528 41.57 8.44 36.05
CA PRO A 528 40.53 7.43 36.05
C PRO A 528 41.00 6.18 35.29
N PRO A 529 40.58 4.97 35.70
CA PRO A 529 40.98 3.73 35.05
C PRO A 529 40.35 3.60 33.66
N ALA A 530 41.08 2.93 32.77
CA ALA A 530 40.72 2.67 31.38
C ALA A 530 39.30 2.12 31.17
N ASP A 531 38.66 2.63 30.12
CA ASP A 531 37.37 2.20 29.58
C ASP A 531 37.23 0.67 29.53
N ARG A 532 36.20 0.16 30.21
CA ARG A 532 35.63 -1.15 29.88
C ARG A 532 34.46 -0.92 28.93
N PRO A 533 34.37 -1.62 27.78
CA PRO A 533 33.21 -1.51 26.91
C PRO A 533 31.98 -2.03 27.65
N ALA A 534 30.92 -1.21 27.70
CA ALA A 534 29.61 -1.61 28.18
C ALA A 534 29.11 -2.79 27.34
N VAL A 535 29.00 -3.97 27.95
CA VAL A 535 28.43 -5.15 27.31
C VAL A 535 26.94 -4.88 27.06
N ALA A 536 26.50 -5.05 25.81
CA ALA A 536 25.10 -4.91 25.42
C ALA A 536 24.22 -5.83 26.29
N ALA A 537 23.31 -5.23 27.06
CA ALA A 537 22.35 -5.98 27.87
C ALA A 537 21.41 -6.78 26.95
N SER A 538 21.30 -8.10 27.17
CA SER A 538 20.37 -8.94 26.42
C SER A 538 18.91 -8.62 26.83
N ASN A 539 17.94 -8.94 25.96
CA ASN A 539 16.50 -8.72 26.22
C ASN A 539 16.03 -9.33 27.56
N LEU A 540 16.71 -10.38 28.02
CA LEU A 540 16.45 -11.05 29.28
C LEU A 540 16.80 -10.17 30.49
N THR A 541 17.93 -9.45 30.45
CA THR A 541 18.38 -8.55 31.52
C THR A 541 17.38 -7.42 31.74
N ARG A 542 16.87 -6.82 30.66
CA ARG A 542 15.89 -5.72 30.72
C ARG A 542 14.50 -6.19 31.21
N TYR A 543 14.12 -7.43 30.91
CA TYR A 543 12.86 -8.00 31.40
C TYR A 543 12.93 -8.35 32.89
N LEU A 544 14.07 -8.89 33.35
CA LEU A 544 14.31 -9.17 34.78
C LEU A 544 14.39 -7.87 35.59
N ASP A 545 15.03 -6.81 35.07
CA ASP A 545 15.06 -5.49 35.74
C ASP A 545 13.66 -4.94 36.07
N GLN A 546 12.64 -5.28 35.27
CA GLN A 546 11.27 -4.79 35.47
C GLN A 546 10.43 -5.66 36.40
N ARG A 547 10.72 -6.96 36.51
CA ARG A 547 9.84 -7.92 37.23
C ARG A 547 10.52 -8.67 38.39
N ALA A 548 11.84 -8.74 38.39
CA ALA A 548 12.67 -9.38 39.41
C ALA A 548 14.02 -8.64 39.53
N PRO A 549 14.01 -7.38 40.02
CA PRO A 549 15.18 -6.49 39.97
C PRO A 549 16.34 -6.93 40.86
N ARG A 550 16.11 -7.71 41.92
CA ARG A 550 17.18 -8.21 42.79
C ARG A 550 17.93 -9.36 42.12
N LEU A 551 17.18 -10.28 41.51
CA LEU A 551 17.71 -11.35 40.68
C LEU A 551 18.53 -10.80 39.51
N ALA A 552 18.02 -9.75 38.84
CA ALA A 552 18.74 -9.07 37.77
C ALA A 552 20.09 -8.47 38.23
N ALA A 553 20.08 -7.81 39.39
CA ALA A 553 21.29 -7.24 39.99
C ALA A 553 22.32 -8.30 40.42
N GLN A 554 21.87 -9.47 40.90
CA GLN A 554 22.75 -10.59 41.25
C GLN A 554 23.36 -11.26 40.00
N LEU A 555 22.56 -11.50 38.95
CA LEU A 555 23.06 -12.05 37.67
C LEU A 555 24.09 -11.12 37.01
N ALA A 556 23.91 -9.81 37.13
CA ALA A 556 24.87 -8.82 36.63
C ALA A 556 26.21 -8.83 37.40
N ARG A 557 26.23 -9.32 38.64
CA ARG A 557 27.41 -9.42 39.51
C ARG A 557 28.06 -10.81 39.51
N ALA A 558 27.32 -11.85 39.12
CA ALA A 558 27.81 -13.21 39.06
C ALA A 558 28.86 -13.37 37.93
N PRO A 559 30.02 -14.01 38.19
CA PRO A 559 31.02 -14.27 37.17
C PRO A 559 30.56 -15.45 36.30
N LEU A 560 29.58 -15.22 35.43
CA LEU A 560 29.15 -16.21 34.45
C LEU A 560 30.26 -16.37 33.40
N GLY A 561 31.21 -17.26 33.71
CA GLY A 561 32.42 -17.49 32.94
C GLY A 561 32.13 -17.83 31.47
N ARG A 562 32.98 -17.29 30.57
CA ARG A 562 32.94 -17.50 29.12
C ARG A 562 32.90 -18.99 28.78
N GLY A 563 31.73 -19.47 28.36
CA GLY A 563 31.50 -20.80 27.83
C GLY A 563 30.05 -20.94 27.38
N ALA A 564 29.81 -20.93 26.07
CA ALA A 564 28.49 -20.83 25.43
C ALA A 564 27.45 -21.84 25.95
N ALA A 565 27.89 -23.01 26.42
CA ALA A 565 27.00 -24.08 26.89
C ALA A 565 26.46 -23.91 28.34
N ARG A 566 27.07 -23.08 29.20
CA ARG A 566 26.56 -22.81 30.56
C ARG A 566 25.67 -21.57 30.59
N ALA A 567 26.08 -20.49 29.90
CA ALA A 567 25.27 -19.28 29.76
C ALA A 567 23.93 -19.58 29.06
N GLY A 568 23.93 -20.34 27.97
CA GLY A 568 22.69 -20.68 27.25
C GLY A 568 21.71 -21.57 28.04
N ARG A 569 22.19 -22.37 29.00
CA ARG A 569 21.30 -23.17 29.87
C ARG A 569 20.62 -22.31 30.95
N LEU A 570 21.33 -21.31 31.48
CA LEU A 570 20.78 -20.36 32.44
C LEU A 570 19.80 -19.41 31.76
N GLU A 571 20.13 -18.89 30.58
CA GLU A 571 19.21 -18.06 29.79
C GLU A 571 17.93 -18.82 29.41
N HIS A 572 18.06 -20.06 28.92
CA HIS A 572 16.89 -20.90 28.60
C HIS A 572 16.04 -21.26 29.83
N PHE A 573 16.67 -21.43 30.99
CA PHE A 573 15.95 -21.64 32.25
C PHE A 573 15.17 -20.38 32.64
N LEU A 574 15.81 -19.21 32.61
CA LEU A 574 15.18 -17.93 32.93
C LEU A 574 14.06 -17.57 31.95
N GLU A 575 14.24 -17.81 30.64
CA GLU A 575 13.21 -17.63 29.61
C GLU A 575 11.97 -18.49 29.87
N LYS A 576 12.15 -19.76 30.28
CA LYS A 576 11.02 -20.61 30.69
C LYS A 576 10.35 -20.12 31.97
N MET A 577 11.09 -19.49 32.88
CA MET A 577 10.54 -18.91 34.10
C MET A 577 9.78 -17.60 33.88
N LEU A 578 10.06 -16.87 32.78
CA LEU A 578 9.28 -15.67 32.42
C LEU A 578 7.80 -16.00 32.13
N ALA A 579 7.49 -17.24 31.79
CA ALA A 579 6.12 -17.72 31.58
C ALA A 579 5.40 -18.13 32.88
N ALA A 580 6.07 -18.11 34.03
CA ALA A 580 5.54 -18.49 35.34
C ALA A 580 5.82 -17.39 36.40
N PRO A 581 4.95 -16.35 36.49
CA PRO A 581 5.20 -15.15 37.30
C PRO A 581 5.44 -15.43 38.80
N GLU A 582 4.80 -16.46 39.34
CA GLU A 582 4.88 -16.82 40.76
C GLU A 582 6.23 -17.43 41.14
N LEU A 583 6.85 -18.19 40.24
CA LEU A 583 8.19 -18.74 40.44
C LEU A 583 9.26 -17.66 40.32
N LEU A 584 9.06 -16.71 39.40
CA LEU A 584 9.97 -15.57 39.22
C LEU A 584 9.97 -14.65 40.44
N ALA A 585 8.79 -14.39 41.02
CA ALA A 585 8.68 -13.62 42.27
C ALA A 585 9.33 -14.35 43.46
N ARG A 586 9.25 -15.68 43.55
CA ARG A 586 9.93 -16.44 44.61
C ARG A 586 11.45 -16.38 44.49
N LEU A 587 11.99 -16.49 43.27
CA LEU A 587 13.43 -16.39 43.03
C LEU A 587 13.99 -14.98 43.33
N ASP A 588 13.19 -13.92 43.15
CA ASP A 588 13.61 -12.55 43.47
C ASP A 588 13.64 -12.25 44.99
N PHE A 589 12.97 -13.08 45.80
CA PHE A 589 12.77 -12.84 47.24
C PHE A 589 13.33 -13.92 48.17
N GLU A 590 13.82 -15.06 47.68
CA GLU A 590 14.48 -16.11 48.48
C GLU A 590 16.02 -16.12 48.24
N PRO A 591 16.84 -15.53 49.14
CA PRO A 591 18.29 -15.37 48.95
C PRO A 591 19.11 -16.65 48.69
N PRO A 592 18.84 -17.82 49.31
CA PRO A 592 19.69 -19.00 49.15
C PRO A 592 19.45 -19.79 47.85
N LEU A 593 18.53 -19.36 46.97
CA LEU A 593 18.31 -19.98 45.64
C LEU A 593 19.02 -19.24 44.51
N VAL A 594 19.56 -18.05 44.77
CA VAL A 594 20.20 -17.19 43.76
C VAL A 594 21.73 -17.21 43.83
N ASP A 595 22.30 -17.61 44.97
CA ASP A 595 23.73 -17.96 45.12
C ASP A 595 23.97 -19.44 44.79
#